data_AF-A0AAP8E009-F1
#
_entry.id   AF-A0AAP8E009-F1
#
_cell.length_a   1.000
_cell.length_b   1.000
_cell.length_c   1.000
_cell.angle_alpha   90.00
_cell.angle_beta   90.00
_cell.angle_gamma   90.00
#
_symmetry.space_group_name_H-M   'P 1'
#
loop_
_entity.id
_entity.type
_entity.pdbx_description
1 polymer ?
#
loop_
_entity_poly.entity_id
_entity_poly.type
_entity_poly.pdbx_seq_one_letter_code
_entity_poly.pdbx_strand_id
1 'polypeptide(L)'
;MSDKSDDVIPYSEILDYLNKKTSRSFRNVEANKKLIRTRWNEGYKLEDFKAVIDNMVINWSGKNFNGVPAENYLQPKTLFSNKFDSYLNQAQIKSTSDKVVKGAPEWSNPQTKKDREYMTNEEVEALINGLGNP
;
A
#
# COMPACT_ATOMS: atom_id res chain seq x y z
N MET A 1 42.56 8.47 -5.87
CA MET A 1 41.68 7.75 -4.92
C MET A 1 40.65 8.75 -4.45
N SER A 2 39.40 8.61 -4.89
CA SER A 2 38.37 9.61 -4.57
C SER A 2 38.03 9.53 -3.09
N ASP A 3 38.24 10.66 -2.42
CA ASP A 3 37.80 11.00 -1.08
C ASP A 3 36.30 10.69 -0.96
N LYS A 4 35.96 9.54 -0.38
CA LYS A 4 34.60 9.31 0.09
C LYS A 4 34.49 10.17 1.34
N SER A 5 34.04 11.40 1.18
CA SER A 5 33.43 12.15 2.26
C SER A 5 32.50 11.19 3.01
N ASP A 6 32.89 10.80 4.23
CA ASP A 6 32.10 9.95 5.10
C ASP A 6 30.77 10.67 5.33
N ASP A 7 29.79 10.36 4.51
CA ASP A 7 28.45 10.94 4.58
C ASP A 7 27.84 10.39 5.87
N VAL A 8 28.01 11.15 6.96
CA VAL A 8 27.64 10.73 8.31
C VAL A 8 26.16 10.41 8.31
N ILE A 9 25.82 9.15 8.57
CA ILE A 9 24.44 8.68 8.53
C ILE A 9 23.61 9.43 9.60
N PRO A 10 22.57 10.19 9.22
CA PRO A 10 21.79 11.01 10.15
C PRO A 10 20.76 10.19 10.91
N TYR A 11 21.22 9.26 11.77
CA TYR A 11 20.36 8.33 12.50
C TYR A 11 19.30 9.01 13.36
N SER A 12 19.68 10.06 14.09
CA SER A 12 18.76 10.78 14.96
C SER A 12 17.68 11.48 14.13
N GLU A 13 18.05 12.15 13.04
CA GLU A 13 17.08 12.87 12.21
C GLU A 13 16.02 11.93 11.62
N ILE A 14 16.42 10.76 11.13
CA ILE A 14 15.49 9.76 10.57
C ILE A 14 14.53 9.25 11.65
N LEU A 15 15.04 8.95 12.85
CA LEU A 15 14.22 8.46 13.96
C LEU A 15 13.32 9.53 14.54
N ASP A 16 13.82 10.76 14.67
CA ASP A 16 13.06 11.91 15.16
C ASP A 16 11.91 12.24 14.20
N TYR A 17 12.13 12.13 12.89
CA TYR A 17 11.07 12.28 11.90
C TYR A 17 9.99 11.21 12.06
N LEU A 18 10.38 9.94 12.19
CA LEU A 18 9.43 8.85 12.45
C LEU A 18 8.63 9.08 13.75
N ASN A 19 9.31 9.47 14.82
CA ASN A 19 8.72 9.77 16.12
C ASN A 19 7.68 10.89 16.01
N LYS A 20 8.04 11.99 15.32
CA LYS A 20 7.14 13.13 15.08
C LYS A 20 5.91 12.73 14.28
N LYS A 21 6.06 11.93 13.21
CA LYS A 21 4.94 11.52 12.35
C LYS A 21 4.02 10.50 12.99
N THR A 22 4.50 9.71 13.95
CA THR A 22 3.74 8.63 14.59
C THR A 22 3.34 8.93 16.03
N SER A 23 3.75 10.07 16.58
CA SER A 23 3.62 10.41 18.01
C SER A 23 4.19 9.32 18.92
N ARG A 24 5.37 8.79 18.57
CA ARG A 24 6.10 7.73 19.31
C ARG A 24 7.49 8.20 19.73
N SER A 25 8.22 7.36 20.47
CA SER A 25 9.56 7.67 20.98
C SER A 25 10.54 6.50 20.77
N PHE A 26 10.73 6.10 19.52
CA PHE A 26 11.77 5.15 19.12
C PHE A 26 13.16 5.72 19.43
N ARG A 27 13.95 4.94 20.16
CA ARG A 27 15.29 5.34 20.64
C ARG A 27 16.36 5.14 19.57
N ASN A 28 17.41 5.94 19.64
CA ASN A 28 18.61 5.78 18.81
C ASN A 28 19.53 4.65 19.30
N VAL A 29 19.01 3.42 19.30
CA VAL A 29 19.70 2.19 19.71
C VAL A 29 20.29 1.46 18.50
N GLU A 30 21.28 0.59 18.74
CA GLU A 30 22.00 -0.11 17.65
C GLU A 30 21.08 -0.95 16.76
N ALA A 31 20.00 -1.52 17.32
CA ALA A 31 19.01 -2.26 16.53
C ALA A 31 18.37 -1.39 15.42
N ASN A 32 18.04 -0.13 15.73
CA ASN A 32 17.47 0.80 14.76
C ASN A 32 18.55 1.34 13.81
N LYS A 33 19.74 1.67 14.34
CA LYS A 33 20.88 2.11 13.52
C LYS A 33 21.28 1.07 12.48
N LYS A 34 21.26 -0.21 12.82
CA LYS A 34 21.57 -1.31 11.90
C LYS A 34 20.62 -1.30 10.70
N LEU A 35 19.32 -1.17 10.94
CA LEU A 35 18.31 -1.12 9.88
C LEU A 35 18.54 0.07 8.94
N ILE A 36 18.80 1.25 9.50
CA ILE A 36 19.08 2.47 8.73
C ILE A 36 20.38 2.32 7.94
N ARG A 37 21.45 1.83 8.57
CA ARG A 37 22.77 1.63 7.95
C ARG A 37 22.69 0.67 6.77
N THR A 38 21.93 -0.42 6.91
CA THR A 38 21.71 -1.38 5.81
C THR A 38 21.10 -0.67 4.60
N ARG A 39 20.03 0.11 4.76
CA ARG A 39 19.41 0.85 3.66
C ARG A 39 20.31 1.97 3.11
N TRP A 40 21.04 2.65 3.98
CA TRP A 40 21.99 3.68 3.55
C TRP A 40 23.07 3.13 2.62
N ASN A 41 23.61 1.95 2.96
CA ASN A 41 24.63 1.26 2.17
C ASN A 41 24.08 0.70 0.85
N GLU A 42 22.77 0.48 0.74
CA GLU A 42 22.09 0.12 -0.51
C GLU A 42 21.92 1.33 -1.47
N GLY A 43 22.23 2.54 -1.00
CA GLY A 43 22.21 3.76 -1.82
C GLY A 43 21.17 4.78 -1.36
N TYR A 44 20.19 4.39 -0.55
CA TYR A 44 19.14 5.28 -0.07
C TYR A 44 19.70 6.41 0.80
N LYS A 45 19.02 7.56 0.77
CA LYS A 45 19.39 8.78 1.48
C LYS A 45 18.23 9.28 2.34
N LEU A 46 18.53 10.25 3.20
CA LEU A 46 17.60 10.82 4.18
C LEU A 46 16.19 11.09 3.63
N GLU A 47 16.09 11.66 2.43
CA GLU A 47 14.82 11.97 1.79
C GLU A 47 14.00 10.72 1.46
N ASP A 48 14.64 9.61 1.08
CA ASP A 48 13.96 8.33 0.84
C ASP A 48 13.36 7.77 2.14
N PHE A 49 14.08 7.89 3.26
CA PHE A 49 13.55 7.47 4.57
C PHE A 49 12.33 8.29 4.96
N LYS A 50 12.38 9.62 4.77
CA LYS A 50 11.24 10.50 5.04
C LYS A 50 10.05 10.14 4.16
N ALA A 51 10.29 9.90 2.87
CA ALA A 51 9.25 9.49 1.92
C ALA A 51 8.59 8.16 2.29
N VAL A 52 9.37 7.14 2.68
CA VAL A 52 8.81 5.87 3.19
C VAL A 52 7.96 6.11 4.43
N ILE A 53 8.42 6.92 5.38
CA ILE A 53 7.65 7.23 6.60
C ILE A 53 6.33 7.90 6.23
N ASP A 54 6.35 8.89 5.36
CA ASP A 54 5.14 9.59 4.92
C ASP A 54 4.17 8.68 4.17
N ASN A 55 4.66 7.88 3.22
CA ASN A 55 3.86 6.91 2.46
C ASN A 55 3.12 5.96 3.39
N MET A 56 3.84 5.40 4.37
CA MET A 56 3.27 4.39 5.25
C MET A 56 2.35 5.00 6.31
N VAL A 57 2.66 6.19 6.82
CA VAL A 57 1.75 6.92 7.72
C VAL A 57 0.44 7.22 7.01
N ILE A 58 0.47 7.74 5.78
CA ILE A 58 -0.74 7.99 4.99
C ILE A 58 -1.50 6.69 4.71
N ASN A 59 -0.79 5.62 4.37
CA ASN A 59 -1.43 4.37 3.99
C ASN A 59 -2.00 3.60 5.20
N TRP A 60 -1.43 3.71 6.40
CA TRP A 60 -1.82 2.89 7.55
C TRP A 60 -2.57 3.67 8.64
N SER A 61 -2.47 4.99 8.68
CA SER A 61 -3.24 5.79 9.63
C SER A 61 -4.75 5.58 9.43
N GLY A 62 -5.46 5.29 10.51
CA GLY A 62 -6.91 5.04 10.53
C GLY A 62 -7.34 3.70 9.95
N LYS A 63 -6.41 2.80 9.59
CA LYS A 63 -6.74 1.48 9.03
C LYS A 63 -6.56 0.36 10.04
N ASN A 64 -7.29 -0.73 9.84
CA ASN A 64 -7.14 -1.96 10.62
C ASN A 64 -6.80 -3.12 9.68
N PHE A 65 -5.85 -3.97 10.10
CA PHE A 65 -5.55 -5.24 9.47
C PHE A 65 -5.95 -6.37 10.42
N ASN A 66 -6.89 -7.22 10.03
CA ASN A 66 -7.40 -8.33 10.83
C ASN A 66 -7.84 -7.89 12.25
N GLY A 67 -8.49 -6.74 12.37
CA GLY A 67 -8.92 -6.18 13.66
C GLY A 67 -7.82 -5.50 14.48
N VAL A 68 -6.58 -5.41 13.97
CA VAL A 68 -5.47 -4.74 14.64
C VAL A 68 -5.16 -3.40 13.96
N PRO A 69 -4.99 -2.29 14.71
CA PRO A 69 -4.59 -1.01 14.15
C PRO A 69 -3.31 -1.10 13.34
N ALA A 70 -3.38 -0.62 12.09
CA ALA A 70 -2.26 -0.68 11.15
C ALA A 70 -1.09 0.23 11.59
N GLU A 71 -1.35 1.23 12.43
CA GLU A 71 -0.33 2.10 13.02
C GLU A 71 0.66 1.34 13.91
N ASN A 72 0.31 0.14 14.40
CA ASN A 72 1.24 -0.72 15.14
C ASN A 72 2.41 -1.20 14.29
N TYR A 73 2.25 -1.18 12.96
CA TYR A 73 3.29 -1.52 12.02
C TYR A 73 4.20 -0.31 11.68
N LEU A 74 3.87 0.92 12.09
CA LEU A 74 4.69 2.13 11.87
C LEU A 74 5.88 2.19 12.84
N GLN A 75 6.85 1.30 12.65
CA GLN A 75 8.07 1.17 13.46
C GLN A 75 9.30 0.87 12.59
N PRO A 76 10.54 1.15 13.07
CA PRO A 76 11.75 0.99 12.26
C PRO A 76 11.91 -0.41 11.67
N LYS A 77 11.62 -1.46 12.45
CA LYS A 77 11.75 -2.87 12.01
C LYS A 77 10.88 -3.18 10.79
N THR A 78 9.69 -2.58 10.71
CA THR A 78 8.78 -2.78 9.58
C THR A 78 9.18 -1.89 8.42
N LEU A 79 9.30 -0.58 8.66
CA LEU A 79 9.50 0.42 7.61
C LEU A 79 10.85 0.27 6.90
N PHE A 80 11.89 -0.12 7.65
CA PHE A 80 13.25 -0.28 7.12
C PHE A 80 13.61 -1.75 6.87
N SER A 81 12.59 -2.61 6.72
CA SER A 81 12.72 -4.00 6.29
C SER A 81 13.11 -4.11 4.82
N ASN A 82 13.23 -5.34 4.31
CA ASN A 82 13.52 -5.63 2.90
C ASN A 82 12.45 -5.12 1.92
N LYS A 83 11.32 -4.62 2.42
CA LYS A 83 10.25 -3.99 1.63
C LYS A 83 10.43 -2.47 1.48
N PHE A 84 11.57 -1.90 1.90
CA PHE A 84 11.83 -0.46 1.85
C PHE A 84 11.54 0.15 0.48
N ASP A 85 12.09 -0.44 -0.59
CA ASP A 85 11.87 0.02 -1.96
C ASP A 85 10.38 0.00 -2.35
N SER A 86 9.68 -1.07 -1.97
CA SER A 86 8.25 -1.19 -2.21
C SER A 86 7.46 -0.11 -1.47
N TYR A 87 7.85 0.26 -0.25
CA TYR A 87 7.22 1.34 0.50
C TYR A 87 7.54 2.72 -0.09
N LEU A 88 8.76 2.92 -0.60
CA LEU A 88 9.19 4.15 -1.25
C LEU A 88 8.38 4.40 -2.53
N ASN A 89 8.18 3.35 -3.32
CA ASN A 89 7.44 3.38 -4.57
C ASN A 89 5.93 3.17 -4.41
N GLN A 90 5.43 3.01 -3.18
CA GLN A 90 4.01 2.80 -2.96
C GLN A 90 3.26 4.07 -3.35
N ALA A 91 2.42 3.97 -4.40
CA ALA A 91 1.62 5.07 -4.87
C ALA A 91 0.83 5.66 -3.69
N GLN A 92 1.09 6.93 -3.40
CA GLN A 92 0.23 7.68 -2.52
C GLN A 92 -1.14 7.64 -3.18
N ILE A 93 -2.08 6.91 -2.58
CA ILE A 93 -3.49 7.11 -2.91
C ILE A 93 -3.83 8.48 -2.34
N LYS A 94 -3.32 9.54 -3.01
CA LYS A 94 -4.02 10.80 -3.03
C LYS A 94 -5.40 10.38 -3.51
N SER A 95 -6.39 10.50 -2.65
CA SER A 95 -7.77 10.54 -3.07
C SER A 95 -7.87 11.69 -4.06
N THR A 96 -7.53 11.40 -5.32
CA THR A 96 -7.97 12.16 -6.46
C THR A 96 -9.47 11.96 -6.43
N SER A 97 -10.15 12.90 -5.81
CA SER A 97 -11.56 13.21 -6.07
C SER A 97 -11.83 13.47 -7.57
N ASP A 98 -10.80 13.45 -8.42
CA ASP A 98 -10.89 13.35 -9.88
C ASP A 98 -10.48 11.96 -10.38
N LYS A 99 -11.30 10.94 -10.11
CA LYS A 99 -11.46 9.86 -11.08
C LYS A 99 -12.77 10.10 -11.80
N VAL A 100 -12.64 10.70 -12.98
CA VAL A 100 -13.56 10.47 -14.11
C VAL A 100 -13.99 9.01 -14.06
N VAL A 101 -15.29 8.79 -13.86
CA VAL A 101 -15.94 7.49 -14.01
C VAL A 101 -15.60 7.00 -15.42
N LYS A 102 -14.58 6.16 -15.55
CA LYS A 102 -14.52 5.23 -16.68
C LYS A 102 -15.60 4.22 -16.36
N GLY A 103 -16.75 4.39 -17.01
CA GLY A 103 -17.89 3.50 -16.91
C GLY A 103 -17.41 2.06 -16.97
N ALA A 104 -18.06 1.20 -16.17
CA ALA A 104 -17.74 -0.20 -16.11
C ALA A 104 -17.61 -0.77 -17.55
N PRO A 105 -16.57 -1.58 -17.83
CA PRO A 105 -16.37 -2.13 -19.17
C PRO A 105 -17.64 -2.88 -19.61
N GLU A 106 -17.97 -2.76 -20.90
CA GLU A 106 -19.27 -3.12 -21.48
C GLU A 106 -19.66 -4.61 -21.35
N TRP A 107 -18.74 -5.47 -20.89
CA TRP A 107 -19.03 -6.86 -20.52
C TRP A 107 -19.79 -7.01 -19.20
N SER A 108 -19.81 -5.97 -18.35
CA SER A 108 -20.41 -6.02 -17.01
C SER A 108 -21.93 -5.79 -16.99
N ASN A 109 -22.55 -5.58 -18.14
CA ASN A 109 -24.01 -5.43 -18.26
C ASN A 109 -24.61 -6.69 -18.90
N PRO A 110 -25.36 -7.54 -18.17
CA PRO A 110 -25.92 -8.76 -18.71
C PRO A 110 -27.19 -8.42 -19.51
N GLN A 111 -27.04 -7.93 -20.73
CA GLN A 111 -28.17 -7.87 -21.65
C GLN A 111 -27.73 -7.84 -23.11
N THR A 112 -27.46 -9.01 -23.68
CA THR A 112 -27.55 -9.14 -25.14
C THR A 112 -28.46 -10.30 -25.52
N LYS A 113 -29.47 -9.95 -26.32
CA LYS A 113 -30.50 -10.79 -26.91
C LYS A 113 -29.94 -11.78 -27.96
N LYS A 114 -28.67 -12.18 -27.86
CA LYS A 114 -27.96 -13.00 -28.85
C LYS A 114 -27.92 -14.49 -28.51
N ASP A 115 -28.21 -14.89 -27.27
CA ASP A 115 -28.25 -16.32 -26.90
C ASP A 115 -29.65 -16.94 -27.08
N ARG A 116 -30.69 -16.12 -27.28
CA ARG A 116 -32.06 -16.61 -27.55
C ARG A 116 -32.27 -17.18 -28.95
N GLU A 117 -31.31 -17.02 -29.85
CA GLU A 117 -31.41 -17.56 -31.22
C GLU A 117 -31.01 -19.05 -31.28
N TYR A 118 -30.41 -19.60 -30.21
CA TYR A 118 -29.90 -20.97 -30.15
C TYR A 118 -30.46 -21.82 -29.01
N MET A 119 -31.36 -21.27 -28.20
CA MET A 119 -32.08 -22.05 -27.20
C MET A 119 -33.28 -22.74 -27.83
N THR A 120 -33.47 -24.01 -27.49
CA THR A 120 -34.65 -24.76 -27.89
C THR A 120 -35.90 -24.22 -27.18
N ASN A 121 -37.08 -24.46 -27.76
CA ASN A 121 -38.34 -24.01 -27.18
C ASN A 121 -38.58 -24.60 -25.77
N GLU A 122 -38.02 -25.77 -25.45
CA GLU A 122 -38.09 -26.38 -24.11
C GLU A 122 -37.24 -25.63 -23.08
N GLU A 123 -36.06 -25.13 -23.46
CA GLU A 123 -35.17 -24.39 -22.57
C GLU A 123 -35.69 -22.98 -22.23
N VAL A 124 -36.44 -22.37 -23.16
CA VAL A 124 -37.12 -21.08 -22.92
C VAL A 124 -38.29 -21.24 -21.95
N GLU A 125 -39.06 -22.33 -22.06
CA GLU A 125 -40.17 -22.65 -21.16
C GLU A 125 -39.67 -22.95 -19.72
N ALA A 126 -38.54 -23.65 -19.58
CA ALA A 126 -37.95 -23.97 -18.28
C ALA A 126 -37.53 -22.74 -17.47
N LEU A 127 -37.08 -21.66 -18.14
CA LEU A 127 -36.72 -20.39 -17.50
C LEU A 127 -37.92 -19.57 -17.04
N ILE A 128 -39.05 -19.71 -17.72
CA ILE A 128 -40.28 -18.96 -17.38
C ILE A 128 -41.00 -19.63 -16.19
N ASN A 129 -40.96 -20.96 -16.11
CA ASN A 129 -41.76 -21.73 -15.16
C ASN A 129 -40.96 -22.35 -13.98
N GLY A 130 -39.64 -22.18 -13.93
CA GLY A 130 -38.76 -22.85 -12.95
C GLY A 130 -38.34 -22.02 -11.74
N LEU A 131 -39.17 -22.07 -10.68
CA LEU A 131 -38.82 -22.25 -9.24
C LEU A 131 -37.75 -21.29 -8.62
N GLY A 132 -38.03 -20.48 -7.61
CA GLY A 132 -38.83 -20.81 -6.42
C GLY A 132 -38.14 -21.88 -5.57
N ASN A 133 -37.65 -21.46 -4.39
CA ASN A 133 -37.22 -22.28 -3.23
C ASN A 133 -35.78 -22.83 -3.20
N PRO A 134 -35.24 -23.22 -2.01
CA PRO A 134 -35.86 -23.38 -0.69
C PRO A 134 -35.83 -22.17 0.24
#